data_AF-M5S6E2-F1
#
_entry.id   AF-M5S6E2-F1
#
_cell.length_a   1.000
_cell.length_b   1.000
_cell.length_c   1.000
_cell.angle_alpha   90.00
_cell.angle_beta   90.00
_cell.angle_gamma   90.00
#
_symmetry.space_group_name_H-M   'P 1'
#
loop_
_entity.id
_entity.type
_entity.pdbx_description
1 polymer ?
#
loop_
_entity_poly.entity_id
_entity_poly.type
_entity_poly.pdbx_seq_one_letter_code
_entity_poly.pdbx_strand_id
1 'polypeptide(L)'
;MVLFVIQGEDTDDASLSMTKCFWEKHGMPKENTATDDESQIVAEIEAFESAYGYNADYMKDLFARSPESFRRFAAARPMTMHYEQLTAEAYFTAAITVMQEEDCSGCLELNVKMAKEAGVSELLIEQMVGSPERLPVELKDVREHTLNCLGVGSIDEEVALRIERHFGKAAFGELAIAIVGVRIYPGLKRALMKMQSCHMPNNTVGE
;
A
#
# COMPACT_ATOMS: atom_id res chain seq x y z
N MET A 1 32.57 19.68 3.85
CA MET A 1 32.28 20.89 3.04
C MET A 1 33.12 20.81 1.77
N VAL A 2 32.59 20.14 0.74
CA VAL A 2 33.09 20.24 -0.63
C VAL A 2 31.85 20.26 -1.51
N LEU A 3 31.65 21.40 -2.15
CA LEU A 3 30.64 21.70 -3.13
C LEU A 3 31.07 21.04 -4.45
N PHE A 4 30.21 20.25 -5.09
CA PHE A 4 30.35 19.97 -6.52
C PHE A 4 28.98 20.11 -7.17
N VAL A 5 28.88 21.18 -7.96
CA VAL A 5 27.86 21.42 -8.97
C VAL A 5 28.38 20.79 -10.26
N ILE A 6 27.58 19.94 -10.90
CA ILE A 6 27.73 19.63 -12.33
C ILE A 6 26.39 19.89 -12.98
N GLN A 7 26.39 20.82 -13.93
CA GLN A 7 25.27 21.12 -14.83
C GLN A 7 25.31 20.14 -16.02
N GLY A 8 24.13 19.61 -16.36
CA GLY A 8 23.58 19.52 -17.71
C GLY A 8 24.25 18.60 -18.73
N GLU A 9 23.53 17.56 -19.15
CA GLU A 9 23.50 17.11 -20.55
C GLU A 9 22.08 16.62 -20.86
N ASP A 10 21.40 17.39 -21.71
CA ASP A 10 20.20 16.98 -22.44
C ASP A 10 20.61 15.96 -23.50
N THR A 11 20.03 14.78 -23.45
CA THR A 11 19.90 13.91 -24.62
C THR A 11 18.47 13.44 -24.72
N ASP A 12 17.78 13.94 -25.74
CA ASP A 12 16.52 13.45 -26.27
C ASP A 12 16.60 11.92 -26.49
N ASP A 13 15.77 11.16 -25.78
CA ASP A 13 15.43 9.80 -26.20
C ASP A 13 13.91 9.69 -26.35
N ALA A 14 13.48 9.89 -27.59
CA ALA A 14 12.13 9.71 -28.06
C ALA A 14 11.84 8.21 -28.21
N SER A 15 11.52 7.54 -27.10
CA SER A 15 10.80 6.27 -27.13
C SER A 15 9.89 6.13 -25.91
N LEU A 16 8.94 7.06 -25.76
CA LEU A 16 7.87 6.95 -24.79
C LEU A 16 6.86 5.89 -25.25
N SER A 17 7.04 4.69 -24.70
CA SER A 17 6.06 3.61 -24.67
C SER A 17 4.67 4.13 -24.29
N MET A 18 3.65 3.66 -25.02
CA MET A 18 2.24 4.03 -24.88
C MET A 18 1.62 3.51 -23.57
N THR A 19 2.07 4.03 -22.43
CA THR A 19 1.35 3.91 -21.17
C THR A 19 1.33 5.25 -20.46
N LYS A 20 0.79 6.27 -21.13
CA LYS A 20 0.30 7.49 -20.49
C LYS A 20 -0.96 7.15 -19.69
N CYS A 21 -0.77 6.48 -18.56
CA CYS A 21 -1.84 6.17 -17.62
C CYS A 21 -2.24 7.44 -16.86
N PHE A 22 -3.42 7.95 -17.20
CA PHE A 22 -4.37 8.68 -16.31
C PHE A 22 -3.96 10.01 -15.66
N TRP A 23 -2.70 10.18 -15.25
CA TRP A 23 -2.23 11.27 -14.38
C TRP A 23 -1.98 12.62 -15.09
N GLU A 24 -1.88 12.68 -16.43
CA GLU A 24 -1.80 13.96 -17.16
C GLU A 24 -3.12 14.77 -17.13
N LYS A 25 -4.26 14.14 -16.79
CA LYS A 25 -5.58 14.83 -16.76
C LYS A 25 -5.87 15.58 -15.46
N HIS A 26 -5.13 15.30 -14.38
CA HIS A 26 -5.40 15.80 -13.03
C HIS A 26 -4.13 16.28 -12.33
N GLY A 27 -3.37 17.15 -13.00
CA GLY A 27 -2.06 17.69 -12.60
C GLY A 27 -1.76 17.74 -11.09
N MET A 28 -0.51 17.40 -10.74
CA MET A 28 -0.02 17.40 -9.36
C MET A 28 -0.44 18.68 -8.60
N PRO A 29 -1.18 18.57 -7.48
CA PRO A 29 -1.53 19.75 -6.72
C PRO A 29 -0.25 20.30 -6.08
N LYS A 30 0.06 21.56 -6.43
CA LYS A 30 1.05 22.37 -5.71
C LYS A 30 0.64 22.42 -4.24
N GLU A 31 1.61 22.41 -3.34
CA GLU A 31 1.43 22.68 -1.90
C GLU A 31 0.41 23.83 -1.72
N ASN A 32 -0.82 23.47 -1.38
CA ASN A 32 -1.90 24.41 -1.19
C ASN A 32 -2.36 24.20 0.25
N THR A 33 -2.16 25.22 1.08
CA THR A 33 -2.79 25.35 2.41
C THR A 33 -4.28 25.65 2.26
N ALA A 34 -4.98 24.89 1.42
CA ALA A 34 -6.41 24.99 1.26
C ALA A 34 -7.07 24.27 2.42
N THR A 35 -7.95 24.98 3.13
CA THR A 35 -8.91 24.38 4.04
C THR A 35 -9.79 23.45 3.23
N ASP A 36 -9.43 22.16 3.19
CA ASP A 36 -10.33 21.15 2.66
C ASP A 36 -11.65 21.27 3.44
N ASP A 37 -12.76 21.41 2.70
CA ASP A 37 -14.09 21.46 3.30
C ASP A 37 -14.31 20.13 4.03
N GLU A 38 -14.56 20.18 5.34
CA GLU A 38 -14.83 19.00 6.18
C GLU A 38 -15.89 18.09 5.54
N SER A 39 -16.90 18.68 4.90
CA SER A 39 -17.94 17.92 4.22
C SER A 39 -17.42 17.12 3.02
N GLN A 40 -16.41 17.64 2.32
CA GLN A 40 -15.80 16.97 1.18
C GLN A 40 -14.93 15.78 1.64
N ILE A 41 -14.07 15.97 2.65
CA ILE A 41 -13.21 14.88 3.17
C ILE A 41 -14.07 13.73 3.68
N VAL A 42 -15.12 14.03 4.46
CA VAL A 42 -16.01 13.00 4.98
C VAL A 42 -16.70 12.26 3.84
N ALA A 43 -17.20 12.96 2.81
CA ALA A 43 -17.82 12.33 1.65
C ALA A 43 -16.84 11.43 0.86
N GLU A 44 -15.57 11.83 0.72
CA GLU A 44 -14.55 11.00 0.08
C GLU A 44 -14.26 9.72 0.87
N ILE A 45 -14.23 9.81 2.20
CA ILE A 45 -14.08 8.63 3.07
C ILE A 45 -15.29 7.71 2.93
N GLU A 46 -16.52 8.24 2.96
CA GLU A 46 -17.74 7.45 2.81
C GLU A 46 -17.83 6.77 1.44
N ALA A 47 -17.40 7.44 0.37
CA ALA A 47 -17.31 6.85 -0.96
C ALA A 47 -16.33 5.67 -0.99
N PHE A 48 -15.18 5.80 -0.32
CA PHE A 48 -14.21 4.71 -0.17
C PHE A 48 -14.76 3.53 0.65
N GLU A 49 -15.43 3.82 1.78
CA GLU A 49 -16.10 2.80 2.60
C GLU A 49 -17.13 2.02 1.79
N SER A 50 -17.94 2.72 0.99
CA SER A 50 -18.96 2.11 0.13
C SER A 50 -18.35 1.26 -0.98
N ALA A 51 -17.31 1.77 -1.65
CA ALA A 51 -16.67 1.07 -2.77
C ALA A 51 -16.05 -0.28 -2.35
N TYR A 52 -15.45 -0.33 -1.16
CA TYR A 52 -14.77 -1.52 -0.67
C TYR A 52 -15.53 -2.28 0.42
N GLY A 53 -16.68 -1.80 0.88
CA GLY A 53 -17.37 -2.37 2.04
C GLY A 53 -16.46 -2.42 3.28
N TYR A 54 -15.73 -1.34 3.53
CA TYR A 54 -14.66 -1.25 4.52
C TYR A 54 -15.00 -0.21 5.59
N ASN A 55 -14.61 -0.46 6.86
CA ASN A 55 -14.76 0.54 7.93
C ASN A 55 -13.53 1.46 7.98
N ALA A 56 -13.73 2.72 7.58
CA ALA A 56 -12.75 3.81 7.65
C ALA A 56 -13.11 4.86 8.73
N ASP A 57 -13.91 4.50 9.75
CA ASP A 57 -14.29 5.40 10.84
C ASP A 57 -13.09 6.01 11.56
N TYR A 58 -11.96 5.29 11.62
CA TYR A 58 -10.72 5.81 12.20
C TYR A 58 -10.18 7.04 11.45
N MET A 59 -10.43 7.15 10.14
CA MET A 59 -10.03 8.33 9.35
C MET A 59 -10.94 9.53 9.67
N LYS A 60 -12.26 9.31 9.74
CA LYS A 60 -13.24 10.34 10.14
C LYS A 60 -12.96 10.85 11.55
N ASP A 61 -12.68 9.93 12.48
CA ASP A 61 -12.30 10.25 13.86
C ASP A 61 -10.96 10.99 13.95
N LEU A 62 -9.95 10.60 13.16
CA LEU A 62 -8.68 11.31 13.10
C LEU A 62 -8.88 12.76 12.61
N PHE A 63 -9.67 12.95 11.56
CA PHE A 63 -10.00 14.27 11.04
C PHE A 63 -10.74 15.13 12.07
N ALA A 64 -11.78 14.58 12.71
CA ALA A 64 -12.55 15.28 13.75
C ALA A 64 -11.69 15.66 14.97
N ARG A 65 -10.69 14.84 15.33
CA ARG A 65 -9.74 15.15 16.41
C ARG A 65 -8.72 16.21 16.02
N SER A 66 -8.18 16.12 14.80
CA SER A 66 -7.13 17.00 14.30
C SER A 66 -7.05 16.91 12.76
N PRO A 67 -7.61 17.90 12.05
CA PRO A 67 -7.51 17.98 10.59
C PRO A 67 -6.05 17.99 10.09
N GLU A 68 -5.13 18.59 10.85
CA GLU A 68 -3.70 18.57 10.51
C GLU A 68 -3.12 17.15 10.60
N SER A 69 -3.44 16.40 11.67
CA SER A 69 -2.96 15.03 11.81
C SER A 69 -3.51 14.13 10.70
N PHE A 70 -4.77 14.32 10.32
CA PHE A 70 -5.35 13.66 9.15
C PHE A 70 -4.58 14.01 7.87
N ARG A 71 -4.34 15.29 7.57
CA ARG A 71 -3.61 15.71 6.37
C ARG A 71 -2.19 15.13 6.32
N ARG A 72 -1.48 15.08 7.45
CA ARG A 72 -0.16 14.44 7.55
C ARG A 72 -0.21 12.94 7.28
N PHE A 73 -1.23 12.26 7.79
CA PHE A 73 -1.41 10.82 7.54
C PHE A 73 -1.82 10.56 6.08
N ALA A 74 -2.76 11.33 5.54
CA ALA A 74 -3.20 11.22 4.15
C ALA A 74 -2.07 11.47 3.14
N ALA A 75 -1.13 12.36 3.49
CA ALA A 75 0.07 12.61 2.68
C ALA A 75 1.01 11.40 2.55
N ALA A 76 0.85 10.35 3.38
CA ALA A 76 1.59 9.10 3.22
C ALA A 76 1.04 8.20 2.10
N ARG A 77 -0.17 8.48 1.58
CA ARG A 77 -0.84 7.63 0.58
C ARG A 77 -0.02 7.35 -0.69
N PRO A 78 0.71 8.30 -1.29
CA PRO A 78 1.56 8.00 -2.44
C PRO A 78 2.57 6.91 -2.14
N MET A 79 3.15 6.89 -0.94
CA MET A 79 4.08 5.83 -0.52
C MET A 79 3.37 4.50 -0.31
N THR A 80 2.18 4.49 0.31
CA THR A 80 1.48 3.23 0.64
C THR A 80 0.90 2.51 -0.56
N MET A 81 0.72 3.18 -1.70
CA MET A 81 0.10 2.64 -2.92
C MET A 81 1.05 2.58 -4.12
N HIS A 82 2.35 2.83 -3.91
CA HIS A 82 3.30 2.89 -5.02
C HIS A 82 3.81 1.50 -5.42
N TYR A 83 3.52 1.14 -6.66
CA TYR A 83 4.18 0.06 -7.40
C TYR A 83 4.08 0.41 -8.90
N GLU A 84 5.22 0.70 -9.53
CA GLU A 84 5.31 1.00 -10.96
C GLU A 84 6.23 0.00 -11.67
N GLN A 85 7.37 -0.31 -11.04
CA GLN A 85 8.32 -1.32 -11.50
C GLN A 85 8.06 -2.68 -10.85
N LEU A 86 7.52 -2.70 -9.62
CA LEU A 86 7.09 -3.91 -8.94
C LEU A 86 5.76 -4.40 -9.52
N THR A 87 5.63 -5.72 -9.69
CA THR A 87 4.37 -6.29 -10.18
C THR A 87 3.28 -6.17 -9.12
N ALA A 88 2.02 -6.09 -9.55
CA ALA A 88 0.88 -6.07 -8.64
C ALA A 88 0.87 -7.31 -7.74
N GLU A 89 1.21 -8.47 -8.29
CA GLU A 89 1.32 -9.72 -7.55
C GLU A 89 2.34 -9.65 -6.42
N ALA A 90 3.52 -9.07 -6.66
CA ALA A 90 4.55 -8.92 -5.64
C ALA A 90 4.15 -7.88 -4.58
N TYR A 91 3.60 -6.74 -5.00
CA TYR A 91 3.08 -5.72 -4.09
C TYR A 91 1.99 -6.31 -3.17
N PHE A 92 0.97 -6.95 -3.72
CA PHE A 92 -0.13 -7.51 -2.93
C PHE A 92 0.29 -8.73 -2.12
N THR A 93 1.28 -9.51 -2.55
CA THR A 93 1.90 -10.54 -1.70
C THR A 93 2.45 -9.91 -0.43
N ALA A 94 3.27 -8.86 -0.54
CA ALA A 94 3.82 -8.18 0.62
C ALA A 94 2.74 -7.52 1.48
N ALA A 95 1.81 -6.78 0.88
CA ALA A 95 0.76 -6.07 1.60
C ALA A 95 -0.17 -7.04 2.37
N ILE A 96 -0.58 -8.15 1.75
CA ILE A 96 -1.39 -9.19 2.40
C ILE A 96 -0.60 -9.85 3.54
N THR A 97 0.68 -10.20 3.32
CA THR A 97 1.53 -10.74 4.37
C THR A 97 1.64 -9.79 5.56
N VAL A 98 1.85 -8.50 5.33
CA VAL A 98 1.85 -7.50 6.40
C VAL A 98 0.53 -7.50 7.16
N MET A 99 -0.61 -7.50 6.47
CA MET A 99 -1.92 -7.45 7.14
C MET A 99 -2.24 -8.70 7.95
N GLN A 100 -1.75 -9.87 7.52
CA GLN A 100 -1.83 -11.12 8.29
C GLN A 100 -1.02 -11.02 9.59
N GLU A 101 0.23 -10.59 9.52
CA GLU A 101 1.10 -10.48 10.70
C GLU A 101 0.70 -9.34 11.64
N GLU A 102 0.17 -8.25 11.10
CA GLU A 102 -0.40 -7.15 11.89
C GLU A 102 -1.81 -7.46 12.42
N ASP A 103 -2.36 -8.66 12.16
CA ASP A 103 -3.68 -9.08 12.65
C ASP A 103 -4.79 -8.03 12.40
N CYS A 104 -4.82 -7.46 11.20
CA CYS A 104 -5.86 -6.51 10.77
C CYS A 104 -6.75 -7.14 9.70
N SER A 105 -7.74 -7.93 10.10
CA SER A 105 -8.65 -8.62 9.17
C SER A 105 -9.36 -7.68 8.17
N GLY A 106 -9.82 -6.50 8.61
CA GLY A 106 -10.43 -5.52 7.71
C GLY A 106 -9.43 -4.92 6.71
N CYS A 107 -8.16 -4.74 7.10
CA CYS A 107 -7.11 -4.30 6.19
C CYS A 107 -6.72 -5.42 5.20
N LEU A 108 -6.69 -6.67 5.67
CA LEU A 108 -6.41 -7.84 4.87
C LEU A 108 -7.43 -7.98 3.74
N GLU A 109 -8.72 -7.92 4.07
CA GLU A 109 -9.80 -8.04 3.08
C GLU A 109 -9.80 -6.86 2.10
N LEU A 110 -9.51 -5.64 2.57
CA LEU A 110 -9.32 -4.49 1.70
C LEU A 110 -8.20 -4.74 0.67
N ASN A 111 -7.05 -5.26 1.12
CA ASN A 111 -5.96 -5.61 0.21
C ASN A 111 -6.33 -6.74 -0.76
N VAL A 112 -7.13 -7.71 -0.33
CA VAL A 112 -7.70 -8.73 -1.23
C VAL A 112 -8.56 -8.10 -2.32
N LYS A 113 -9.45 -7.16 -1.97
CA LYS A 113 -10.31 -6.45 -2.93
C LYS A 113 -9.48 -5.60 -3.90
N MET A 114 -8.50 -4.85 -3.38
CA MET A 114 -7.59 -4.06 -4.19
C MET A 114 -6.72 -4.92 -5.12
N ALA A 115 -6.29 -6.11 -4.68
CA ALA A 115 -5.56 -7.06 -5.52
C ALA A 115 -6.41 -7.52 -6.72
N LYS A 116 -7.68 -7.84 -6.48
CA LYS A 116 -8.63 -8.20 -7.55
C LYS A 116 -8.80 -7.06 -8.54
N GLU A 117 -8.97 -5.83 -8.05
CA GLU A 117 -9.10 -4.63 -8.88
C GLU A 117 -7.84 -4.38 -9.73
N ALA A 118 -6.66 -4.63 -9.17
CA ALA A 118 -5.38 -4.54 -9.87
C ALA A 118 -5.14 -5.68 -10.87
N GLY A 119 -6.06 -6.63 -11.01
CA GLY A 119 -5.99 -7.73 -11.97
C GLY A 119 -5.24 -8.98 -11.48
N VAL A 120 -4.90 -9.06 -10.19
CA VAL A 120 -4.30 -10.27 -9.61
C VAL A 120 -5.31 -11.41 -9.66
N SER A 121 -4.90 -12.57 -10.16
CA SER A 121 -5.80 -13.72 -10.32
C SER A 121 -6.34 -14.23 -8.98
N GLU A 122 -7.61 -14.69 -8.97
CA GLU A 122 -8.24 -15.26 -7.79
C GLU A 122 -7.41 -16.41 -7.19
N LEU A 123 -6.89 -17.30 -8.04
CA LEU A 123 -6.05 -18.42 -7.62
C LEU A 123 -4.82 -17.92 -6.83
N LEU A 124 -4.18 -16.86 -7.29
CA LEU A 124 -2.99 -16.35 -6.63
C LEU A 124 -3.37 -15.65 -5.30
N ILE A 125 -4.48 -14.94 -5.25
CA ILE A 125 -5.01 -14.35 -4.01
C ILE A 125 -5.32 -15.44 -2.98
N GLU A 126 -5.96 -16.53 -3.37
CA GLU A 126 -6.22 -17.70 -2.52
C GLU A 126 -4.91 -18.29 -1.96
N GLN A 127 -3.85 -18.32 -2.77
CA GLN A 127 -2.52 -18.74 -2.34
C GLN A 127 -1.90 -17.77 -1.34
N MET A 128 -1.95 -16.46 -1.59
CA MET A 128 -1.43 -15.44 -0.67
C MET A 128 -2.11 -15.53 0.71
N VAL A 129 -3.44 -15.74 0.72
CA VAL A 129 -4.24 -15.71 1.95
C VAL A 129 -4.21 -17.05 2.70
N GLY A 130 -4.36 -18.17 2.00
CA GLY A 130 -4.66 -19.46 2.64
C GLY A 130 -3.71 -20.61 2.33
N SER A 131 -2.89 -20.51 1.29
CA SER A 131 -1.94 -21.56 0.90
C SER A 131 -0.60 -21.00 0.40
N PRO A 132 0.13 -20.25 1.25
CA PRO A 132 1.35 -19.55 0.84
C PRO A 132 2.46 -20.51 0.36
N GLU A 133 2.43 -21.77 0.79
CA GLU A 133 3.31 -22.83 0.30
C GLU A 133 3.11 -23.17 -1.19
N ARG A 134 2.00 -22.73 -1.79
CA ARG A 134 1.70 -22.92 -3.22
C ARG A 134 2.05 -21.72 -4.09
N LEU A 135 2.50 -20.62 -3.49
CA LEU A 135 2.95 -19.44 -4.24
C LEU A 135 4.09 -19.82 -5.21
N PRO A 136 4.18 -19.13 -6.36
CA PRO A 136 5.38 -19.10 -7.19
C PRO A 136 6.63 -18.75 -6.39
N VAL A 137 7.80 -19.20 -6.83
CA VAL A 137 9.06 -19.11 -6.06
C VAL A 137 9.42 -17.66 -5.75
N GLU A 138 9.28 -16.77 -6.72
CA GLU A 138 9.54 -15.34 -6.59
C GLU A 138 8.61 -14.66 -5.58
N LEU A 139 7.36 -15.11 -5.47
CA LEU A 139 6.40 -14.56 -4.49
C LEU A 139 6.58 -15.19 -3.10
N LYS A 140 7.09 -16.42 -3.02
CA LYS A 140 7.57 -16.99 -1.75
C LYS A 140 8.73 -16.19 -1.19
N ASP A 141 9.69 -15.82 -2.03
CA ASP A 141 10.80 -14.96 -1.63
C ASP A 141 10.28 -13.60 -1.12
N VAL A 142 9.33 -12.97 -1.83
CA VAL A 142 8.69 -11.72 -1.37
C VAL A 142 8.00 -11.88 -0.01
N ARG A 143 7.22 -12.96 0.17
CA ARG A 143 6.56 -13.26 1.44
C ARG A 143 7.59 -13.46 2.56
N GLU A 144 8.60 -14.29 2.33
CA GLU A 144 9.64 -14.60 3.31
C GLU A 144 10.41 -13.33 3.71
N HIS A 145 10.83 -12.52 2.73
CA HIS A 145 11.49 -11.25 2.99
C HIS A 145 10.60 -10.30 3.80
N THR A 146 9.31 -10.25 3.49
CA THR A 146 8.33 -9.45 4.24
C THR A 146 8.24 -9.93 5.70
N LEU A 147 8.11 -11.23 5.94
CA LEU A 147 8.09 -11.81 7.30
C LEU A 147 9.38 -11.50 8.08
N ASN A 148 10.53 -11.58 7.43
CA ASN A 148 11.82 -11.25 8.02
C ASN A 148 11.89 -9.76 8.40
N CYS A 149 11.39 -8.85 7.55
CA CYS A 149 11.31 -7.41 7.84
C CYS A 149 10.33 -7.08 8.98
N LEU A 150 9.33 -7.92 9.20
CA LEU A 150 8.37 -7.80 10.31
C LEU A 150 8.90 -8.39 11.63
N GLY A 151 10.07 -9.03 11.60
CA GLY A 151 10.71 -9.64 12.77
C GLY A 151 10.19 -11.03 13.13
N VAL A 152 9.43 -11.67 12.24
CA VAL A 152 8.96 -13.05 12.42
C VAL A 152 10.09 -14.05 12.18
N GLY A 153 10.94 -13.76 11.21
CA GLY A 153 12.18 -14.49 10.92
C GLY A 153 13.42 -13.62 11.11
N SER A 154 14.57 -14.16 10.72
CA SER A 154 15.84 -13.43 10.66
C SER A 154 16.00 -12.76 9.30
N ILE A 155 16.57 -11.56 9.27
CA ILE A 155 16.98 -10.92 8.00
C ILE A 155 17.90 -11.87 7.22
N ASP A 156 17.50 -12.17 5.97
CA ASP A 156 18.21 -13.03 5.04
C ASP A 156 18.56 -12.23 3.79
N GLU A 157 19.87 -11.95 3.63
CA GLU A 157 20.40 -11.19 2.51
C GLU A 157 20.27 -11.95 1.18
N GLU A 158 20.37 -13.29 1.19
CA GLU A 158 20.25 -14.09 -0.02
C GLU A 158 18.83 -14.08 -0.57
N VAL A 159 17.81 -14.08 0.30
CA VAL A 159 16.41 -13.87 -0.12
C VAL A 159 16.26 -12.51 -0.79
N ALA A 160 16.77 -11.43 -0.15
CA ALA A 160 16.70 -10.08 -0.72
C ALA A 160 17.39 -10.00 -2.09
N LEU A 161 18.57 -10.61 -2.24
CA LEU A 161 19.31 -10.66 -3.50
C LEU A 161 18.58 -11.47 -4.59
N ARG A 162 17.83 -12.53 -4.25
CA ARG A 162 16.98 -13.24 -5.23
C ARG A 162 15.86 -12.36 -5.74
N ILE A 163 15.17 -11.62 -4.86
CA ILE A 163 14.12 -10.68 -5.24
C ILE A 163 14.67 -9.58 -6.14
N GLU A 164 15.77 -8.93 -5.73
CA GLU A 164 16.39 -7.86 -6.52
C GLU A 164 16.87 -8.36 -7.90
N ARG A 165 17.42 -9.58 -7.98
CA ARG A 165 17.79 -10.18 -9.27
C ARG A 165 16.59 -10.49 -10.17
N HIS A 166 15.45 -10.86 -9.57
CA HIS A 166 14.24 -11.24 -10.32
C HIS A 166 13.46 -10.01 -10.81
N PHE A 167 13.18 -9.06 -9.91
CA PHE A 167 12.33 -7.90 -10.20
C PHE A 167 13.13 -6.64 -10.56
N GLY A 168 14.43 -6.60 -10.25
CA GLY A 168 15.29 -5.44 -10.47
C GLY A 168 15.35 -4.50 -9.27
N LYS A 169 16.35 -3.61 -9.29
CA LYS A 169 16.67 -2.69 -8.18
C LYS A 169 15.55 -1.71 -7.85
N ALA A 170 14.91 -1.16 -8.88
CA ALA A 170 13.82 -0.19 -8.70
C ALA A 170 12.62 -0.86 -8.01
N ALA A 171 12.18 -2.02 -8.53
CA ALA A 171 11.11 -2.80 -7.94
C ALA A 171 11.41 -3.25 -6.50
N PHE A 172 12.67 -3.60 -6.18
CA PHE A 172 13.07 -3.91 -4.81
C PHE A 172 12.94 -2.70 -3.86
N GLY A 173 13.25 -1.50 -4.35
CA GLY A 173 12.99 -0.25 -3.62
C GLY A 173 11.51 0.00 -3.38
N GLU A 174 10.66 -0.25 -4.38
CA GLU A 174 9.20 -0.17 -4.25
C GLU A 174 8.65 -1.20 -3.25
N LEU A 175 9.18 -2.42 -3.25
CA LEU A 175 8.83 -3.45 -2.26
C LEU A 175 9.15 -2.98 -0.84
N ALA A 176 10.31 -2.38 -0.61
CA ALA A 176 10.70 -1.89 0.71
C ALA A 176 9.73 -0.83 1.24
N ILE A 177 9.31 0.13 0.40
CA ILE A 177 8.33 1.14 0.82
C ILE A 177 6.92 0.56 0.93
N ALA A 178 6.55 -0.47 0.16
CA ALA A 178 5.27 -1.15 0.30
C ALA A 178 5.17 -1.84 1.68
N ILE A 179 6.20 -2.59 2.07
CA ILE A 179 6.27 -3.28 3.38
C ILE A 179 6.12 -2.28 4.53
N VAL A 180 6.84 -1.16 4.50
CA VAL A 180 6.78 -0.15 5.58
C VAL A 180 5.48 0.66 5.49
N GLY A 181 5.08 1.03 4.29
CA GLY A 181 3.97 1.93 4.03
C GLY A 181 2.63 1.33 4.45
N VAL A 182 2.33 0.09 4.09
CA VAL A 182 1.04 -0.50 4.41
C VAL A 182 0.85 -0.75 5.93
N ARG A 183 1.94 -0.84 6.71
CA ARG A 183 1.91 -1.00 8.17
C ARG A 183 1.38 0.21 8.93
N ILE A 184 1.39 1.39 8.31
CA ILE A 184 0.95 2.61 9.00
C ILE A 184 -0.54 2.54 9.37
N TYR A 185 -1.36 1.79 8.61
CA TYR A 185 -2.80 1.71 8.87
C TYR A 185 -3.13 0.92 10.14
N PRO A 186 -2.67 -0.35 10.32
CA PRO A 186 -2.83 -1.04 11.61
C PRO A 186 -2.19 -0.26 12.77
N GLY A 187 -1.01 0.34 12.55
CA GLY A 187 -0.32 1.16 13.55
C GLY A 187 -1.16 2.35 14.03
N LEU A 188 -1.72 3.12 13.09
CA LEU A 188 -2.61 4.24 13.41
C LEU A 188 -3.87 3.78 14.14
N LYS A 189 -4.53 2.71 13.67
CA LYS A 189 -5.73 2.17 14.31
C LYS A 189 -5.47 1.76 15.76
N ARG A 190 -4.35 1.07 16.04
CA ARG A 190 -3.93 0.73 17.41
C ARG A 190 -3.67 1.97 18.25
N ALA A 191 -2.92 2.95 17.71
CA ALA A 191 -2.60 4.18 18.42
C ALA A 191 -3.85 5.02 18.75
N LEU A 192 -4.87 4.99 17.90
CA LEU A 192 -6.16 5.66 18.12
C LEU A 192 -7.13 4.85 18.99
N MET A 193 -6.78 3.62 19.40
CA MET A 193 -7.69 2.68 20.06
C MET A 193 -8.96 2.38 19.23
N LYS A 194 -8.80 2.25 17.90
CA LYS A 194 -9.87 2.01 16.92
C LYS A 194 -9.81 0.61 16.32
N MET A 195 -9.53 -0.40 17.14
CA MET A 195 -9.35 -1.79 16.69
C MET A 195 -10.62 -2.43 16.14
N GLN A 196 -11.80 -1.90 16.44
CA GLN A 196 -13.04 -2.30 15.77
C GLN A 196 -12.98 -2.08 14.26
N SER A 197 -12.22 -1.11 13.76
CA SER A 197 -11.98 -0.90 12.32
C SER A 197 -10.99 -1.92 11.74
N CYS A 198 -10.36 -2.76 12.57
CA CYS A 198 -9.60 -3.93 12.14
C CYS A 198 -10.47 -5.17 12.00
N HIS A 199 -11.71 -5.14 12.49
CA HIS A 199 -12.66 -6.22 12.31
C HIS A 199 -13.48 -5.97 11.04
N MET A 200 -13.91 -7.06 10.44
CA MET A 200 -14.93 -7.03 9.42
C MET A 200 -16.20 -6.38 9.96
N PRO A 201 -16.88 -5.51 9.19
CA PRO A 201 -18.24 -5.14 9.50
C PRO A 201 -19.05 -6.45 9.59
N ASN A 202 -19.68 -6.70 10.74
CA ASN A 202 -20.64 -7.80 10.83
C ASN A 202 -21.76 -7.51 9.84
N ASN A 203 -21.75 -8.15 8.68
CA ASN A 203 -22.96 -8.31 7.89
C ASN A 203 -23.84 -9.27 8.68
N THR A 204 -24.65 -8.74 9.59
CA THR A 204 -25.84 -9.45 10.05
C THR A 204 -26.72 -9.66 8.82
N VAL A 205 -26.53 -10.80 8.16
CA VAL A 205 -27.53 -11.35 7.25
C VAL A 205 -28.79 -11.50 8.10
N GLY A 206 -29.85 -10.79 7.71
CA GLY A 206 -31.12 -10.82 8.41
C GLY A 206 -31.60 -12.25 8.62
N GLU A 207 -32.07 -12.52 9.83
CA GLU A 207 -32.98 -13.63 10.15
C GLU A 207 -34.31 -13.47 9.40
#